data_AF-A0ABD8ASN0-F1
#
_entry.id   AF-A0ABD8ASN0-F1
#
_cell.length_a   1.000
_cell.length_b   1.000
_cell.length_c   1.000
_cell.angle_alpha   90.00
_cell.angle_beta   90.00
_cell.angle_gamma   90.00
#
_symmetry.space_group_name_H-M   'P 1'
#
loop_
_entity.id
_entity.type
_entity.pdbx_description
1 polymer ?
#
loop_
_entity_poly.entity_id
_entity_poly.type
_entity_poly.pdbx_seq_one_letter_code
_entity_poly.pdbx_strand_id
1 'polypeptide(L)'
;MTGIIGVLVLLTGLIMAIWPYFAWYIRLGWKFKDAEPSDLALSTGRISGIVLVIVGFILIVSSCSTGSGADSKWAEQFKEKLDAGQVKEISIGMINPTILSEEEKNTVIQMIQDAELRPFDAGDVFGSNNAGKITFTDETSLDIIIFGPSGGIELHPKATEKEFEIMSEELKNWIDSNYSD
;
A
#
# COMPACT_ATOMS: atom_id res chain seq x y z
N MET A 1 -5.93 -2.26 -10.70
CA MET A 1 -6.80 -2.46 -11.90
C MET A 1 -8.27 -2.11 -11.69
N THR A 2 -8.84 -2.26 -10.49
CA THR A 2 -10.28 -2.02 -10.21
C THR A 2 -10.73 -0.55 -10.34
N GLY A 3 -9.84 0.42 -10.12
CA GLY A 3 -10.18 1.85 -10.22
C GLY A 3 -10.57 2.30 -11.63
N ILE A 4 -9.87 1.83 -12.67
CA ILE A 4 -10.19 2.13 -14.07
C ILE A 4 -11.57 1.58 -14.44
N ILE A 5 -11.88 0.36 -13.97
CA ILE A 5 -13.21 -0.25 -14.15
C ILE A 5 -14.27 0.61 -13.45
N GLY A 6 -13.99 1.08 -12.23
CA GLY A 6 -14.87 2.00 -11.49
C GLY A 6 -15.17 3.30 -12.25
N VAL A 7 -14.16 3.92 -12.87
CA VAL A 7 -14.33 5.12 -13.71
C VAL A 7 -15.23 4.86 -14.91
N LEU A 8 -15.00 3.76 -15.64
CA LEU A 8 -15.82 3.41 -16.81
C LEU A 8 -17.29 3.14 -16.43
N VAL A 9 -17.51 2.45 -15.32
CA VAL A 9 -18.86 2.19 -14.78
C VAL A 9 -19.54 3.49 -14.37
N LEU A 10 -18.83 4.40 -13.70
CA LEU A 10 -19.34 5.70 -13.28
C LEU A 10 -19.74 6.57 -14.48
N LEU A 11 -18.89 6.67 -15.49
CA LEU A 11 -19.19 7.43 -16.71
C LEU A 11 -20.40 6.86 -17.45
N THR A 12 -20.48 5.53 -17.56
CA THR A 12 -21.64 4.86 -18.18
C THR A 12 -22.92 5.15 -17.39
N GLY A 13 -22.86 5.08 -16.05
CA GLY A 13 -23.97 5.42 -15.18
C GLY A 13 -24.44 6.87 -15.34
N LEU A 14 -23.51 7.82 -15.41
CA LEU A 14 -23.81 9.24 -15.62
C LEU A 14 -24.50 9.49 -16.96
N ILE A 15 -24.02 8.87 -18.04
CA ILE A 15 -24.64 9.01 -19.37
C ILE A 15 -26.08 8.48 -19.34
N MET A 16 -26.31 7.33 -18.70
CA MET A 16 -27.64 6.74 -18.56
C MET A 16 -28.58 7.59 -17.68
N ALA A 17 -28.06 8.22 -16.63
CA ALA A 17 -28.83 9.04 -15.70
C ALA A 17 -29.20 10.43 -16.27
N ILE A 18 -28.23 11.11 -16.91
CA ILE A 18 -28.40 12.49 -17.41
C ILE A 18 -29.02 12.50 -18.81
N TRP A 19 -28.57 11.59 -19.69
CA TRP A 19 -29.04 11.49 -21.08
C TRP A 19 -29.65 10.12 -21.40
N PRO A 20 -30.77 9.73 -20.76
CA PRO A 20 -31.38 8.42 -20.95
C PRO A 20 -31.86 8.18 -22.39
N TYR A 21 -32.25 9.24 -23.12
CA TYR A 21 -32.64 9.14 -24.53
C TYR A 21 -31.45 8.72 -25.41
N PHE A 22 -30.30 9.37 -25.22
CA PHE A 22 -29.07 9.04 -25.94
C PHE A 22 -28.58 7.63 -25.61
N ALA A 23 -28.60 7.26 -24.33
CA ALA A 23 -28.23 5.92 -23.89
C ALA A 23 -29.17 4.85 -24.49
N TRP A 24 -30.47 5.12 -24.55
CA TRP A 24 -31.44 4.25 -25.21
C TRP A 24 -31.18 4.16 -26.72
N TYR A 25 -30.86 5.28 -27.38
CA TYR A 25 -30.60 5.31 -28.82
C TYR A 25 -29.40 4.44 -29.20
N ILE A 26 -28.29 4.55 -28.48
CA ILE A 26 -27.08 3.73 -28.70
C ILE A 26 -27.36 2.24 -28.45
N ARG A 27 -28.19 1.91 -27.45
CA ARG A 27 -28.47 0.51 -27.10
C ARG A 27 -29.46 -0.16 -28.05
N LEU A 28 -30.56 0.54 -28.37
CA LEU A 28 -31.76 -0.02 -29.00
C LEU A 28 -32.30 0.89 -30.11
N GLY A 29 -32.32 2.21 -29.91
CA GLY A 29 -33.01 3.12 -30.82
C GLY A 29 -32.49 3.12 -32.26
N TRP A 30 -31.19 2.89 -32.48
CA TRP A 30 -30.63 2.78 -33.83
C TRP A 30 -31.19 1.60 -34.65
N LYS A 31 -31.76 0.58 -33.99
CA LYS A 31 -32.31 -0.63 -34.64
C LYS A 31 -33.73 -0.41 -35.17
N PHE A 32 -34.42 0.62 -34.69
CA PHE A 32 -35.80 0.88 -35.03
C PHE A 32 -35.88 2.19 -35.82
N LYS A 33 -36.62 2.16 -36.93
CA LYS A 33 -36.86 3.35 -37.73
C LYS A 33 -37.93 4.21 -37.05
N ASP A 34 -37.63 5.48 -36.80
CA ASP A 34 -38.56 6.48 -36.28
C ASP A 34 -39.25 6.08 -34.96
N ALA A 35 -38.58 5.29 -34.11
CA ALA A 35 -39.10 4.89 -32.82
C ALA A 35 -38.60 5.81 -31.70
N GLU A 36 -39.51 6.19 -30.81
CA GLU A 36 -39.21 6.94 -29.60
C GLU A 36 -39.20 6.02 -28.37
N PRO A 37 -38.32 6.27 -27.38
CA PRO A 37 -38.34 5.54 -26.12
C PRO A 37 -39.61 5.86 -25.34
N SER A 38 -40.22 4.84 -24.74
CA SER A 38 -41.30 5.06 -23.79
C SER A 38 -40.80 5.71 -22.50
N ASP A 39 -41.70 6.39 -21.78
CA ASP A 39 -41.41 6.97 -20.47
C ASP A 39 -40.86 5.95 -19.48
N LEU A 40 -41.34 4.70 -19.57
CA LEU A 40 -40.85 3.59 -18.76
C LEU A 40 -39.40 3.24 -19.11
N ALA A 41 -39.04 3.24 -20.40
CA ALA A 41 -37.68 2.97 -20.83
C ALA A 41 -36.72 4.07 -20.36
N LEU A 42 -37.14 5.34 -20.45
CA LEU A 42 -36.36 6.48 -19.96
C LEU A 42 -36.19 6.44 -18.44
N SER A 43 -37.26 6.15 -17.70
CA SER A 43 -37.24 6.06 -16.23
C SER A 43 -36.36 4.90 -15.75
N THR A 44 -36.47 3.73 -16.39
CA THR A 44 -35.61 2.57 -16.10
C THR A 44 -34.14 2.87 -16.41
N GLY A 45 -33.87 3.58 -17.52
CA GLY A 45 -32.53 4.06 -17.88
C GLY A 45 -31.94 4.97 -16.80
N ARG A 46 -32.72 5.92 -16.29
CA ARG A 46 -32.28 6.83 -15.22
C ARG A 46 -31.96 6.09 -13.92
N ILE A 47 -32.86 5.21 -13.47
CA ILE A 47 -32.69 4.44 -12.22
C ILE A 47 -31.46 3.53 -12.31
N SER A 48 -31.33 2.78 -13.41
CA SER A 48 -30.15 1.92 -13.62
C SER A 48 -28.86 2.74 -13.73
N GLY A 49 -28.90 3.92 -14.36
CA GLY A 49 -27.78 4.85 -14.39
C GLY A 49 -27.35 5.31 -12.99
N ILE A 50 -28.29 5.71 -12.14
CA ILE A 50 -28.01 6.10 -10.75
C ILE A 50 -27.37 4.95 -9.96
N VAL A 51 -27.88 3.74 -10.10
CA VAL A 51 -27.30 2.54 -9.46
C VAL A 51 -25.85 2.33 -9.94
N LEU A 52 -25.59 2.45 -11.24
CA LEU A 52 -24.23 2.32 -11.78
C LEU A 52 -23.30 3.43 -11.30
N VAL A 53 -23.78 4.67 -11.12
CA VAL A 53 -22.99 5.76 -10.53
C VAL A 53 -22.57 5.40 -9.10
N ILE A 54 -23.49 4.90 -8.27
CA ILE A 54 -23.19 4.48 -6.89
C ILE A 54 -22.16 3.34 -6.89
N VAL A 55 -22.37 2.31 -7.71
CA VAL A 55 -21.44 1.17 -7.82
C VAL A 55 -20.06 1.63 -8.31
N GLY A 56 -20.01 2.45 -9.35
CA GLY A 56 -18.76 3.01 -9.88
C GLY A 56 -18.01 3.81 -8.83
N PHE A 57 -18.71 4.65 -8.05
CA PHE A 57 -18.12 5.41 -6.96
C PHE A 57 -17.56 4.51 -5.86
N ILE A 58 -18.30 3.49 -5.43
CA ILE A 58 -17.85 2.50 -4.44
C ILE A 58 -16.58 1.79 -4.93
N LEU A 59 -16.53 1.40 -6.21
CA LEU A 59 -15.36 0.74 -6.79
C LEU A 59 -14.13 1.65 -6.76
N ILE A 60 -14.27 2.93 -7.11
CA ILE A 60 -13.18 3.91 -7.08
C ILE A 60 -12.67 4.12 -5.65
N VAL A 61 -13.56 4.36 -4.70
CA VAL A 61 -13.20 4.59 -3.29
C VAL A 61 -12.56 3.34 -2.68
N SER A 62 -13.10 2.16 -2.95
CA SER A 62 -12.53 0.88 -2.49
C SER A 62 -11.14 0.66 -3.06
N SER A 63 -10.90 1.03 -4.33
CA SER A 63 -9.56 0.96 -4.93
C SER A 63 -8.54 1.89 -4.28
N CYS A 64 -8.95 3.02 -3.71
CA CYS A 64 -8.07 3.93 -2.98
C CYS A 64 -7.83 3.48 -1.52
N SER A 65 -8.73 2.70 -0.94
CA SER A 65 -8.69 2.30 0.48
C SER A 65 -7.81 1.09 0.77
N THR A 66 -7.51 0.24 -0.22
CA THR A 66 -6.82 -1.04 0.04
C THR A 66 -5.33 -0.89 0.35
N GLY A 67 -4.70 0.23 0.00
CA GLY A 67 -3.27 0.47 0.30
C GLY A 67 -3.03 1.04 1.71
N SER A 68 -3.63 2.18 2.03
CA SER A 68 -3.24 2.97 3.22
C SER A 68 -3.55 2.33 4.58
N GLY A 69 -4.56 1.45 4.65
CA GLY A 69 -4.95 0.80 5.91
C GLY A 69 -4.12 -0.44 6.28
N ALA A 70 -3.59 -1.15 5.28
CA ALA A 70 -2.75 -2.32 5.52
C ALA A 70 -1.35 -1.90 5.98
N ASP A 71 -0.82 -0.83 5.40
CA ASP A 71 0.53 -0.33 5.67
C ASP A 71 0.65 0.22 7.10
N SER A 72 -0.31 1.07 7.50
CA SER A 72 -0.38 1.62 8.86
C SER A 72 -0.53 0.53 9.91
N LYS A 73 -1.38 -0.47 9.63
CA LYS A 73 -1.58 -1.61 10.52
C LYS A 73 -0.33 -2.47 10.66
N TRP A 74 0.41 -2.70 9.57
CA TRP A 74 1.65 -3.47 9.64
C TRP A 74 2.70 -2.74 10.50
N ALA A 75 2.87 -1.43 10.32
CA ALA A 75 3.81 -0.63 11.10
C ALA A 75 3.49 -0.67 12.61
N GLU A 76 2.20 -0.56 12.97
CA GLU A 76 1.75 -0.71 14.36
C GLU A 76 2.06 -2.10 14.92
N GLN A 77 1.74 -3.16 14.17
CA GLN A 77 2.01 -4.55 14.58
C GLN A 77 3.50 -4.83 14.73
N PHE A 78 4.32 -4.26 13.85
CA PHE A 78 5.77 -4.38 13.94
C PHE A 78 6.29 -3.73 15.24
N LYS A 79 5.85 -2.50 15.54
CA LYS A 79 6.20 -1.85 16.81
C LYS A 79 5.69 -2.60 18.03
N GLU A 80 4.50 -3.20 17.97
CA GLU A 80 3.98 -4.06 19.04
C GLU A 80 4.88 -5.29 19.26
N LYS A 81 5.38 -5.93 18.20
CA LYS A 81 6.33 -7.05 18.32
C LYS A 81 7.64 -6.62 18.99
N LEU A 82 8.13 -5.43 18.67
CA LEU A 82 9.33 -4.86 19.30
C LEU A 82 9.10 -4.61 20.81
N ASP A 83 7.98 -4.00 21.19
CA ASP A 83 7.62 -3.69 22.58
C ASP A 83 7.37 -4.95 23.42
N ALA A 84 6.75 -5.97 22.80
CA ALA A 84 6.53 -7.27 23.41
C ALA A 84 7.81 -8.11 23.61
N GLY A 85 8.99 -7.58 23.25
CA GLY A 85 10.28 -8.27 23.40
C GLY A 85 10.42 -9.49 22.50
N GLN A 86 9.71 -9.53 21.36
CA GLN A 86 9.72 -10.68 20.44
C GLN A 86 10.93 -10.69 19.49
N VAL A 87 11.90 -9.79 19.66
CA VAL A 87 13.13 -9.76 18.87
C VAL A 87 14.14 -10.73 19.47
N LYS A 88 14.44 -11.80 18.72
CA LYS A 88 15.45 -12.79 19.09
C LYS A 88 16.85 -12.23 18.88
N GLU A 89 17.11 -11.68 17.69
CA GLU A 89 18.40 -11.10 17.33
C GLU A 89 18.24 -10.06 16.21
N ILE A 90 19.19 -9.13 16.16
CA ILE A 90 19.39 -8.22 15.04
C ILE A 90 20.82 -8.45 14.55
N SER A 91 20.98 -8.56 13.24
CA SER A 91 22.29 -8.67 12.61
C SER A 91 22.48 -7.56 11.60
N ILE A 92 23.68 -6.98 11.54
CA ILE A 92 24.05 -5.89 10.62
C ILE A 92 25.30 -6.31 9.84
N GLY A 93 25.36 -6.00 8.54
CA GLY A 93 26.48 -6.28 7.65
C GLY A 93 26.10 -7.20 6.48
N MET A 94 26.74 -6.97 5.32
CA MET A 94 26.40 -7.65 4.07
C MET A 94 27.18 -8.96 3.86
N ILE A 95 28.50 -8.92 4.04
CA ILE A 95 29.40 -10.04 3.72
C ILE A 95 29.60 -10.94 4.96
N ASN A 96 29.70 -10.35 6.13
CA ASN A 96 29.83 -11.04 7.42
C ASN A 96 28.92 -10.38 8.46
N PRO A 97 27.63 -10.73 8.49
CA PRO A 97 26.68 -10.10 9.40
C PRO A 97 27.11 -10.32 10.85
N THR A 98 27.22 -9.22 11.59
CA THR A 98 27.52 -9.20 13.02
C THR A 98 26.21 -9.18 13.79
N ILE A 99 26.02 -10.14 14.70
CA ILE A 99 24.87 -10.14 15.62
C ILE A 99 25.13 -9.08 16.69
N LEU A 100 24.17 -8.18 16.87
CA LEU A 100 24.23 -7.15 17.90
C LEU A 100 24.26 -7.79 19.29
N SER A 101 25.05 -7.22 20.20
CA SER A 101 24.94 -7.53 21.63
C SER A 101 23.58 -7.13 22.18
N GLU A 102 23.22 -7.62 23.37
CA GLU A 102 21.93 -7.30 23.99
C GLU A 102 21.76 -5.79 24.24
N GLU A 103 22.83 -5.08 24.60
CA GLU A 103 22.82 -3.63 24.81
C GLU A 103 22.59 -2.87 23.50
N GLU A 104 23.31 -3.25 22.44
CA GLU A 104 23.16 -2.68 21.10
C GLU A 104 21.78 -2.96 20.51
N LYS A 105 21.28 -4.19 20.65
CA LYS A 105 19.94 -4.60 20.23
C LYS A 105 18.87 -3.75 20.90
N ASN A 106 18.93 -3.57 22.21
CA ASN A 106 17.95 -2.75 22.95
C ASN A 106 18.00 -1.28 22.52
N THR A 107 19.21 -0.76 22.29
CA THR A 107 19.41 0.62 21.80
C THR A 107 18.78 0.81 20.42
N VAL A 108 19.02 -0.12 19.49
CA VAL A 108 18.42 -0.10 18.14
C VAL A 108 16.90 -0.24 18.20
N ILE A 109 16.37 -1.16 19.01
CA ILE A 109 14.92 -1.33 19.19
C ILE A 109 14.29 -0.02 19.68
N GLN A 110 14.90 0.65 20.65
CA GLN A 110 14.40 1.91 21.17
C GLN A 110 14.40 3.01 20.09
N MET A 111 15.49 3.16 19.34
CA MET A 111 15.54 4.14 18.24
C MET A 111 14.48 3.87 17.15
N ILE A 112 14.16 2.61 16.88
CA ILE A 112 13.08 2.23 15.93
C ILE A 112 11.69 2.51 16.53
N GLN A 113 11.49 2.27 17.82
CA GLN A 113 10.24 2.57 18.52
C GLN A 113 9.91 4.07 18.47
N ASP A 114 10.91 4.91 18.70
CA ASP A 114 10.76 6.37 18.72
C ASP A 114 10.62 6.98 17.32
N ALA A 115 11.06 6.27 16.27
CA ALA A 115 11.03 6.74 14.89
C ALA A 115 9.64 6.64 14.24
N GLU A 116 9.34 7.55 13.31
CA GLU A 116 8.22 7.35 12.38
C GLU A 116 8.59 6.29 11.34
N LEU A 117 7.65 5.37 11.04
CA LEU A 117 7.79 4.41 9.95
C LEU A 117 7.00 4.92 8.75
N ARG A 118 7.70 5.46 7.76
CA ARG A 118 7.08 6.05 6.59
C ARG A 118 6.95 5.00 5.47
N PRO A 119 5.73 4.60 5.06
CA PRO A 119 5.56 3.69 3.95
C PRO A 119 5.99 4.36 2.64
N PHE A 120 6.69 3.64 1.78
CA PHE A 120 7.06 4.10 0.44
C PHE A 120 6.98 2.92 -0.56
N ASP A 121 7.08 3.25 -1.84
CA ASP A 121 7.09 2.26 -2.93
C ASP A 121 8.52 2.13 -3.44
N ALA A 122 9.18 1.01 -3.16
CA ALA A 122 10.55 0.78 -3.62
C ALA A 122 10.62 0.53 -5.13
N GLY A 123 9.52 0.14 -5.79
CA GLY A 123 9.52 -0.29 -7.20
C GLY A 123 10.41 -1.51 -7.48
N ASP A 124 10.62 -1.83 -8.76
CA ASP A 124 11.51 -2.93 -9.20
C ASP A 124 13.00 -2.52 -9.11
N VAL A 125 13.46 -2.04 -7.95
CA VAL A 125 14.85 -1.61 -7.77
C VAL A 125 15.76 -2.83 -7.56
N PHE A 126 16.31 -3.31 -8.67
CA PHE A 126 17.37 -4.32 -8.73
C PHE A 126 18.68 -3.76 -8.15
N GLY A 127 18.86 -3.79 -6.83
CA GLY A 127 20.15 -3.38 -6.26
C GLY A 127 20.21 -3.13 -4.77
N SER A 128 19.11 -3.29 -4.03
CA SER A 128 19.13 -3.10 -2.58
C SER A 128 19.93 -4.23 -1.94
N ASN A 129 21.20 -3.95 -1.62
CA ASN A 129 22.02 -4.92 -0.92
C ASN A 129 21.53 -5.02 0.52
N ASN A 130 21.09 -6.22 0.91
CA ASN A 130 20.68 -6.51 2.28
C ASN A 130 21.82 -6.12 3.24
N ALA A 131 21.52 -5.23 4.17
CA ALA A 131 22.50 -4.67 5.10
C ALA A 131 22.26 -5.15 6.54
N GLY A 132 21.17 -5.88 6.79
CA GLY A 132 20.88 -6.44 8.09
C GLY A 132 19.57 -7.22 8.15
N LYS A 133 19.32 -7.86 9.28
CA LYS A 133 18.13 -8.69 9.49
C LYS A 133 17.68 -8.66 10.94
N ILE A 134 16.38 -8.50 11.14
CA ILE A 134 15.71 -8.73 12.41
C ILE A 134 15.12 -10.14 12.37
N THR A 135 15.48 -10.98 13.32
CA THR A 135 14.88 -12.30 13.52
C THR A 135 14.03 -12.27 14.78
N PHE A 136 12.78 -12.71 14.67
CA PHE A 136 11.83 -12.77 15.77
C PHE A 136 11.86 -14.14 16.47
N THR A 137 11.28 -14.22 17.67
CA THR A 137 11.18 -15.47 18.45
C THR A 137 10.33 -16.55 17.79
N ASP A 138 9.46 -16.17 16.84
CA ASP A 138 8.66 -17.09 16.02
C ASP A 138 9.41 -17.59 14.76
N GLU A 139 10.72 -17.33 14.68
CA GLU A 139 11.62 -17.62 13.55
C GLU A 139 11.28 -16.87 12.25
N THR A 140 10.32 -15.93 12.28
CA THR A 140 10.12 -15.00 11.16
C THR A 140 11.25 -13.99 11.12
N SER A 141 11.54 -13.44 9.93
CA SER A 141 12.58 -12.44 9.74
C SER A 141 12.15 -11.30 8.83
N LEU A 142 12.76 -10.15 9.07
CA LEU A 142 12.58 -8.90 8.35
C LEU A 142 13.94 -8.39 7.89
N ASP A 143 14.08 -8.10 6.60
CA ASP A 143 15.32 -7.58 6.04
C ASP A 143 15.41 -6.06 6.29
N ILE A 144 16.61 -5.60 6.64
CA ILE A 144 16.97 -4.19 6.83
C ILE A 144 17.91 -3.77 5.69
N ILE A 145 17.63 -2.62 5.08
CA ILE A 145 18.45 -2.04 4.01
C ILE A 145 18.90 -0.65 4.43
N ILE A 146 20.21 -0.44 4.52
CA ILE A 146 20.80 0.81 5.06
C ILE A 146 21.14 1.83 3.93
N PHE A 147 21.13 1.39 2.67
CA PHE A 147 21.38 2.22 1.48
C PHE A 147 20.40 1.90 0.35
N GLY A 148 19.11 1.95 0.67
CA GLY A 148 18.05 1.65 -0.29
C GLY A 148 17.52 2.89 -1.01
N PRO A 149 16.51 2.71 -1.89
CA PRO A 149 15.90 3.77 -2.70
C PRO A 149 15.31 4.96 -1.93
N SER A 150 14.94 4.80 -0.65
CA SER A 150 14.45 5.88 0.21
C SER A 150 15.52 6.92 0.55
N GLY A 151 16.80 6.54 0.52
CA GLY A 151 17.92 7.33 1.03
C GLY A 151 18.13 7.24 2.55
N GLY A 152 17.31 6.45 3.24
CA GLY A 152 17.40 6.15 4.66
C GLY A 152 17.55 4.65 4.95
N ILE A 153 17.22 4.26 6.19
CA ILE A 153 17.19 2.86 6.61
C ILE A 153 15.79 2.31 6.36
N GLU A 154 15.71 1.16 5.71
CA GLU A 154 14.46 0.58 5.23
C GLU A 154 14.19 -0.77 5.86
N LEU A 155 12.91 -1.05 6.06
CA LEU A 155 12.36 -2.33 6.44
C LEU A 155 11.62 -2.92 5.24
N HIS A 156 11.96 -4.16 4.89
CA HIS A 156 11.42 -4.86 3.73
C HIS A 156 10.57 -6.07 4.15
N PRO A 157 9.33 -5.83 4.62
CA PRO A 157 8.42 -6.90 4.97
C PRO A 157 7.95 -7.70 3.76
N LYS A 158 8.03 -9.04 3.87
CA LYS A 158 7.47 -9.95 2.86
C LYS A 158 5.94 -10.00 2.85
N ALA A 159 5.29 -9.42 3.86
CA ALA A 159 3.85 -9.51 4.09
C ALA A 159 3.05 -8.35 3.49
N THR A 160 3.71 -7.29 3.02
CA THR A 160 3.07 -6.09 2.46
C THR A 160 3.65 -5.79 1.08
N GLU A 161 2.89 -5.03 0.27
CA GLU A 161 3.37 -4.52 -1.02
C GLU A 161 4.26 -3.28 -0.86
N LYS A 162 4.36 -2.73 0.37
CA LYS A 162 5.12 -1.52 0.70
C LYS A 162 6.29 -1.83 1.61
N GLU A 163 7.36 -1.09 1.40
CA GLU A 163 8.52 -0.97 2.26
C GLU A 163 8.35 0.23 3.20
N PHE A 164 9.12 0.25 4.29
CA PHE A 164 9.03 1.30 5.30
C PHE A 164 10.39 1.91 5.56
N GLU A 165 10.49 3.22 5.46
CA GLU A 165 11.67 3.96 5.89
C GLU A 165 11.55 4.28 7.38
N ILE A 166 12.60 3.98 8.14
CA ILE A 166 12.74 4.38 9.54
C ILE A 166 13.27 5.81 9.55
N MET A 167 12.40 6.76 9.88
CA MET A 167 12.75 8.19 9.96
C MET A 167 13.52 8.49 11.25
N SER A 168 14.79 8.09 11.31
CA SER A 168 15.66 8.31 12.47
C SER A 168 17.09 8.62 12.05
N GLU A 169 17.47 9.89 12.17
CA GLU A 169 18.85 10.34 12.04
C GLU A 169 19.75 9.75 13.14
N GLU A 170 19.20 9.50 14.33
CA GLU A 170 19.93 8.89 15.43
C GLU A 170 20.36 7.46 15.07
N LEU A 171 19.42 6.65 14.58
CA LEU A 171 19.70 5.28 14.15
C LEU A 171 20.70 5.25 13.01
N LYS A 172 20.53 6.14 12.03
CA LYS A 172 21.46 6.28 10.89
C LYS A 172 22.89 6.57 11.36
N ASN A 173 23.06 7.59 12.19
CA ASN A 173 24.38 7.96 12.72
C ASN A 173 24.97 6.84 13.59
N TRP A 174 24.12 6.14 14.35
CA TRP A 174 24.56 5.02 15.18
C TRP A 174 25.08 3.86 14.33
N ILE A 175 24.37 3.47 13.27
CA ILE A 175 24.81 2.43 12.34
C ILE A 175 26.11 2.85 11.64
N ASP A 176 26.18 4.08 11.13
CA ASP A 176 27.37 4.61 10.46
C ASP A 176 28.59 4.65 11.41
N SER A 177 28.38 4.87 12.70
CA SER A 177 29.49 4.94 13.66
C SER A 177 30.00 3.57 14.13
N ASN A 178 29.13 2.54 14.12
CA ASN A 178 29.44 1.23 14.70
C ASN A 178 29.65 0.12 13.65
N TYR A 179 29.07 0.27 12.46
CA TYR A 179 29.01 -0.76 11.43
C TYR A 179 29.22 -0.23 10.01
N SER A 180 29.80 0.97 9.84
CA SER A 180 30.31 1.36 8.52
C SER A 180 31.49 0.45 8.16
N ASP A 181 31.27 -0.47 7.23
CA ASP A 181 32.36 -1.14 6.50
C ASP A 181 33.13 -0.15 5.61
#